data_AF-A0A7W6GK90-F1
#
_entry.id   AF-A0A7W6GK90-F1
#
_cell.length_a   1.000
_cell.length_b   1.000
_cell.length_c   1.000
_cell.angle_alpha   90.00
_cell.angle_beta   90.00
_cell.angle_gamma   90.00
#
_symmetry.space_group_name_H-M   'P 1'
#
loop_
_entity.id
_entity.type
_entity.pdbx_description
1 polymer ?
#
loop_
_entity_poly.entity_id
_entity_poly.type
_entity_poly.pdbx_seq_one_letter_code
_entity_poly.pdbx_strand_id
1 'polypeptide(L)'
;MSRPSLAVIALVALLAMAPAAVAQEPSPLPANVTFAVSTGYWEEQAGDQDGSDAAAPDASAVRRGYYKLYSLRQPDGTAQIHLQRIEATPEGPAIASSTELEEFSAMKAYVTDIRPESSDGVKGQPGMFATIHLKTDPQAAESTAWTVLIDDLGELKVEKASN
;
A
#
# COMPACT_ATOMS: atom_id res chain seq x y z
N MET A 1 -10.05 2.31 -66.20
CA MET A 1 -9.62 2.98 -64.96
C MET A 1 -10.86 3.27 -64.12
N SER A 2 -11.11 2.48 -63.07
CA SER A 2 -12.28 2.62 -62.19
C SER A 2 -12.04 3.77 -61.20
N ARG A 3 -12.96 4.74 -61.14
CA ARG A 3 -12.89 5.88 -60.21
C ARG A 3 -13.33 5.40 -58.82
N PRO A 4 -12.53 5.53 -57.76
CA PRO A 4 -12.98 5.19 -56.42
C PRO A 4 -14.15 6.10 -56.01
N SER A 5 -15.27 5.51 -55.60
CA SER A 5 -16.46 6.22 -55.13
C SER A 5 -16.12 7.09 -53.91
N LEU A 6 -16.67 8.31 -53.87
CA LEU A 6 -16.49 9.30 -52.80
C LEU A 6 -16.71 8.72 -51.38
N ALA A 7 -17.58 7.72 -51.26
CA ALA A 7 -17.87 7.02 -50.00
C ALA A 7 -16.66 6.25 -49.43
N VAL A 8 -15.79 5.72 -50.28
CA VAL A 8 -14.59 4.98 -49.85
C VAL A 8 -13.56 5.95 -49.26
N ILE A 9 -13.46 7.15 -49.82
CA ILE A 9 -12.52 8.19 -49.34
C ILE A 9 -12.98 8.73 -47.98
N ALA A 10 -14.29 8.94 -47.80
CA ALA A 10 -14.85 9.40 -46.53
C ALA A 10 -14.65 8.39 -45.39
N LEU A 11 -14.79 7.09 -45.67
CA LEU A 11 -14.61 6.04 -44.67
C LEU A 11 -13.14 5.94 -44.22
N VAL A 12 -12.18 6.01 -45.15
CA VAL A 12 -10.75 5.98 -44.83
C VAL A 12 -10.32 7.20 -44.01
N ALA A 13 -10.88 8.38 -44.30
CA ALA A 13 -10.61 9.60 -43.53
C ALA A 13 -11.13 9.53 -42.08
N LEU A 14 -12.29 8.88 -41.83
CA LEU A 14 -12.81 8.70 -40.47
C LEU A 14 -11.96 7.71 -39.64
N LEU A 15 -11.41 6.67 -40.27
CA LEU A 15 -10.55 5.69 -39.58
C LEU A 15 -9.18 6.25 -39.20
N ALA A 16 -8.69 7.29 -39.89
CA ALA A 16 -7.40 7.92 -39.60
C ALA A 16 -7.44 8.95 -38.46
N MET A 17 -8.63 9.37 -37.99
CA MET A 17 -8.79 10.31 -36.87
C MET A 17 -9.20 9.62 -35.56
N ALA A 18 -9.27 8.29 -35.52
CA ALA A 18 -9.53 7.57 -34.28
C ALA A 18 -8.33 7.76 -33.34
N PRO A 19 -8.50 8.34 -32.14
CA PRO A 19 -7.43 8.38 -31.16
C PRO A 19 -7.04 6.93 -30.83
N ALA A 20 -5.74 6.66 -30.83
CA ALA A 20 -5.23 5.38 -30.35
C ALA A 20 -5.69 5.24 -28.89
N ALA A 21 -6.62 4.32 -28.63
CA ALA A 21 -6.98 3.94 -27.28
C ALA A 21 -5.74 3.31 -26.64
N VAL A 22 -5.04 4.08 -25.81
CA VAL A 22 -3.95 3.55 -25.00
C VAL A 22 -4.63 2.67 -23.96
N ALA A 23 -4.45 1.36 -24.07
CA ALA A 23 -4.89 0.44 -23.03
C ALA A 23 -4.11 0.77 -21.76
N GLN A 24 -4.74 1.45 -20.80
CA GLN A 24 -4.20 1.55 -19.45
C GLN A 24 -4.26 0.14 -18.87
N GLU A 25 -3.09 -0.46 -18.62
CA GLU A 25 -3.04 -1.69 -17.86
C GLU A 25 -3.78 -1.47 -16.53
N PRO A 26 -4.67 -2.39 -16.14
CA PRO A 26 -5.39 -2.25 -14.89
C PRO A 26 -4.38 -2.13 -13.76
N SER A 27 -4.52 -1.09 -12.95
CA SER A 27 -3.68 -0.92 -11.76
C SER A 27 -3.75 -2.21 -10.93
N PRO A 28 -2.60 -2.75 -10.46
CA PRO A 28 -2.61 -3.90 -9.57
C PRO A 28 -3.21 -3.56 -8.20
N LEU A 29 -3.39 -2.27 -7.90
CA LEU A 29 -4.03 -1.81 -6.67
C LEU A 29 -5.55 -1.66 -6.86
N PRO A 30 -6.36 -2.13 -5.89
CA PRO A 30 -7.79 -1.83 -5.86
C PRO A 30 -8.06 -0.33 -6.01
N ALA A 31 -9.12 0.03 -6.73
CA ALA A 31 -9.43 1.43 -7.05
C ALA A 31 -9.74 2.31 -5.82
N ASN A 32 -10.02 1.69 -4.67
CA ASN A 32 -10.26 2.37 -3.41
C ASN A 32 -9.01 2.51 -2.53
N VAL A 33 -7.83 2.04 -2.97
CA VAL A 33 -6.56 2.38 -2.31
C VAL A 33 -6.25 3.85 -2.58
N THR A 34 -6.16 4.68 -1.54
CA THR A 34 -5.92 6.13 -1.69
C THR A 34 -4.49 6.56 -1.44
N PHE A 35 -3.81 5.90 -0.51
CA PHE A 35 -2.40 6.13 -0.18
C PHE A 35 -1.76 4.79 0.13
N ALA A 36 -0.52 4.59 -0.31
CA ALA A 36 0.28 3.41 0.01
C ALA A 36 1.75 3.80 0.11
N VAL A 37 2.42 3.35 1.17
CA VAL A 37 3.86 3.54 1.38
C VAL A 37 4.50 2.22 1.76
N SER A 38 5.75 2.03 1.35
CA SER A 38 6.61 0.92 1.76
C SER A 38 7.81 1.49 2.50
N THR A 39 8.06 1.01 3.72
CA THR A 39 9.08 1.54 4.62
C THR A 39 9.46 0.50 5.68
N GLY A 40 10.53 0.78 6.42
CA GLY A 40 11.00 -0.05 7.51
C GLY A 40 11.59 -1.38 7.06
N TYR A 41 11.98 -2.17 8.05
CA TYR A 41 12.61 -3.48 7.88
C TYR A 41 12.13 -4.42 8.98
N TRP A 42 12.02 -5.70 8.68
CA TRP A 42 11.85 -6.73 9.71
C TRP A 42 12.69 -7.94 9.39
N GLU A 43 13.11 -8.63 10.43
CA GLU A 43 13.90 -9.86 10.37
C GLU A 43 13.44 -10.78 11.50
N GLU A 44 13.22 -12.06 11.20
CA GLU A 44 12.84 -13.09 12.16
C GLU A 44 13.66 -14.34 11.88
N GLN A 45 14.18 -14.98 12.94
CA GLN A 45 14.77 -16.31 12.80
C GLN A 45 13.65 -17.36 12.69
N ALA A 46 13.77 -18.28 11.74
CA ALA A 46 12.85 -19.42 11.65
C ALA A 46 12.95 -20.27 12.92
N GLY A 47 11.99 -20.12 13.83
CA GLY A 47 11.95 -20.82 15.12
C GLY A 47 11.24 -20.06 16.24
N ASP A 48 11.12 -18.72 16.14
CA ASP A 48 10.48 -17.89 17.17
C ASP A 48 8.93 -17.87 17.08
N GLN A 49 8.33 -18.68 16.21
CA GLN A 49 6.87 -18.84 16.15
C GLN A 49 6.39 -19.99 17.05
N ASP A 50 5.61 -19.62 18.06
CA ASP A 50 4.98 -20.53 19.01
C ASP A 50 4.06 -21.55 18.28
N GLY A 51 4.50 -22.81 18.22
CA GLY A 51 3.60 -23.97 18.23
C GLY A 51 2.86 -24.40 16.96
N SER A 52 3.49 -24.50 15.78
CA SER A 52 2.91 -25.33 14.70
C SER A 52 3.92 -26.32 14.12
N ASP A 53 3.61 -27.60 14.32
CA ASP A 53 4.34 -28.77 13.87
C ASP A 53 4.00 -29.03 12.39
N ALA A 54 4.70 -28.35 11.48
CA ALA A 54 4.62 -28.60 10.04
C ALA A 54 6.04 -28.63 9.46
N ALA A 55 6.45 -29.84 9.06
CA ALA A 55 7.63 -30.21 8.26
C ALA A 55 8.78 -29.19 8.21
N ALA A 56 9.86 -29.49 8.93
CA ALA A 56 11.07 -28.68 9.08
C ALA A 56 11.49 -27.94 7.78
N PRO A 57 11.26 -26.61 7.69
CA PRO A 57 12.11 -25.77 6.88
C PRO A 57 13.47 -25.68 7.56
N ASP A 58 14.55 -25.42 6.81
CA ASP A 58 15.89 -25.23 7.36
C ASP A 58 15.82 -24.32 8.60
N ALA A 59 16.13 -24.85 9.78
CA ALA A 59 16.11 -24.16 11.08
C ALA A 59 17.20 -23.06 11.20
N SER A 60 17.67 -22.55 10.06
CA SER A 60 18.64 -21.48 9.87
C SER A 60 18.15 -20.40 8.89
N ALA A 61 16.93 -20.53 8.35
CA ALA A 61 16.39 -19.57 7.40
C ALA A 61 15.94 -18.29 8.12
N VAL A 62 16.68 -17.21 7.93
CA VAL A 62 16.27 -15.88 8.38
C VAL A 62 15.22 -15.34 7.42
N ARG A 63 14.00 -15.11 7.92
CA ARG A 63 12.92 -14.46 7.18
C ARG A 63 13.08 -12.96 7.34
N ARG A 64 12.86 -12.21 6.26
CA ARG A 64 12.99 -10.75 6.29
C ARG A 64 12.13 -10.08 5.27
N GLY A 65 11.95 -8.79 5.44
CA GLY A 65 11.13 -8.02 4.55
C GLY A 65 10.98 -6.56 4.96
N TYR A 66 9.92 -5.94 4.45
CA TYR A 66 9.57 -4.56 4.74
C TYR A 66 8.09 -4.46 5.12
N TYR A 67 7.70 -3.30 5.62
CA TYR A 67 6.31 -3.00 5.94
C TYR A 67 5.66 -2.18 4.84
N LYS A 68 4.37 -2.42 4.64
CA LYS A 68 3.51 -1.61 3.77
C LYS A 68 2.34 -1.08 4.57
N LEU A 69 2.17 0.23 4.55
CA LEU A 69 0.98 0.89 5.08
C LEU A 69 0.15 1.39 3.90
N TYR A 70 -1.15 1.12 3.92
CA TYR A 70 -2.05 1.65 2.91
C TYR A 70 -3.42 1.97 3.47
N SER A 71 -4.10 2.91 2.82
CA SER A 71 -5.47 3.31 3.15
C SER A 71 -6.45 2.81 2.10
N LEU A 72 -7.59 2.28 2.57
CA LEU A 72 -8.72 1.86 1.76
C LEU A 72 -9.90 2.78 2.04
N ARG A 73 -10.29 3.58 1.05
CA ARG A 73 -11.49 4.40 1.10
C ARG A 73 -12.73 3.51 1.13
N GLN A 74 -13.58 3.74 2.13
CA GLN A 74 -14.88 3.10 2.31
C GLN A 74 -15.96 3.87 1.53
N PRO A 75 -17.13 3.25 1.27
CA PRO A 75 -18.23 3.91 0.56
C PRO A 75 -18.74 5.20 1.22
N ASP A 76 -18.61 5.33 2.54
CA ASP A 76 -18.98 6.54 3.29
C ASP A 76 -17.89 7.64 3.26
N GLY A 77 -16.79 7.40 2.55
CA GLY A 77 -15.68 8.33 2.38
C GLY A 77 -14.59 8.22 3.46
N THR A 78 -14.85 7.51 4.56
CA THR A 78 -13.85 7.21 5.59
C THR A 78 -12.80 6.23 5.07
N ALA A 79 -11.75 5.98 5.84
CA ALA A 79 -10.67 5.09 5.44
C ALA A 79 -10.40 4.03 6.51
N GLN A 80 -10.22 2.80 6.07
CA GLN A 80 -9.49 1.78 6.83
C GLN A 80 -8.00 1.92 6.52
N ILE A 81 -7.14 1.67 7.50
CA ILE A 81 -5.69 1.67 7.31
C ILE A 81 -5.18 0.29 7.64
N HIS A 82 -4.38 -0.26 6.74
CA HIS A 82 -3.87 -1.63 6.85
C HIS A 82 -2.36 -1.60 6.88
N LEU A 83 -1.80 -2.35 7.82
CA LEU A 83 -0.39 -2.65 7.95
C LEU A 83 -0.14 -4.06 7.42
N GLN A 84 0.75 -4.17 6.44
CA GLN A 84 1.21 -5.44 5.89
C GLN A 84 2.68 -5.67 6.17
N ARG A 85 3.02 -6.90 6.51
CA ARG A 85 4.39 -7.41 6.41
C ARG A 85 4.56 -8.04 5.05
N ILE A 86 5.51 -7.53 4.29
CA ILE A 86 5.88 -8.08 2.99
C ILE A 86 7.20 -8.83 3.18
N GLU A 87 7.19 -10.13 2.95
CA GLU A 87 8.37 -10.99 2.98
C GLU A 87 9.10 -10.95 1.64
N ALA A 88 10.41 -10.83 1.68
CA ALA A 88 11.26 -10.95 0.51
C ALA A 88 11.56 -12.43 0.25
N THR A 89 10.82 -13.04 -0.69
CA THR A 89 11.02 -14.44 -1.08
C THR A 89 11.83 -14.56 -2.38
N PRO A 90 12.40 -15.73 -2.71
CA PRO A 90 13.07 -15.96 -3.99
C PRO A 90 12.16 -15.74 -5.22
N GLU A 91 10.85 -15.92 -5.07
CA GLU A 91 9.84 -15.73 -6.13
C GLU A 91 9.37 -14.28 -6.23
N GLY A 92 9.78 -13.43 -5.29
CA GLY A 92 9.41 -12.02 -5.19
C GLY A 92 8.77 -11.66 -3.85
N PRO A 93 8.36 -10.39 -3.68
CA PRO A 93 7.69 -9.93 -2.47
C PRO A 93 6.33 -10.63 -2.27
N ALA A 94 6.11 -11.23 -1.10
CA ALA A 94 4.87 -11.90 -0.74
C ALA A 94 4.27 -11.31 0.54
N ILE A 95 2.94 -11.26 0.65
CA ILE A 95 2.27 -10.80 1.88
C ILE A 95 2.43 -11.89 2.94
N ALA A 96 3.21 -11.62 3.99
CA ALA A 96 3.35 -12.51 5.14
C ALA A 96 2.21 -12.32 6.14
N SER A 97 1.78 -11.09 6.37
CA SER A 97 0.62 -10.77 7.19
C SER A 97 -0.03 -9.45 6.76
N SER A 98 -1.30 -9.26 7.12
CA SER A 98 -2.08 -8.04 6.89
C SER A 98 -3.01 -7.82 8.08
N THR A 99 -2.93 -6.66 8.71
CA THR A 99 -3.74 -6.30 9.88
C THR A 99 -4.33 -4.91 9.69
N GLU A 100 -5.60 -4.73 10.04
CA GLU A 100 -6.23 -3.41 10.10
C GLU A 100 -5.79 -2.67 11.37
N LEU A 101 -5.50 -1.39 11.24
CA LEU A 101 -5.28 -0.48 12.36
C LEU A 101 -6.64 0.11 12.76
N GLU A 102 -7.36 -0.62 13.62
CA GLU A 102 -8.77 -0.36 13.98
C GLU A 102 -9.00 1.02 14.61
N GLU A 103 -7.97 1.63 15.20
CA GLU A 103 -8.03 2.97 15.80
C GLU A 103 -8.56 4.00 14.79
N PHE A 104 -8.13 3.91 13.52
CA PHE A 104 -8.53 4.85 12.49
C PHE A 104 -9.97 4.64 12.01
N SER A 105 -10.41 3.39 11.94
CA SER A 105 -11.78 3.02 11.63
C SER A 105 -12.73 3.47 12.75
N ALA A 106 -12.33 3.27 14.01
CA ALA A 106 -13.09 3.70 15.19
C ALA A 106 -13.31 5.22 15.22
N MET A 107 -12.32 6.00 14.75
CA MET A 107 -12.41 7.46 14.65
C MET A 107 -13.14 7.96 13.40
N LYS A 108 -13.53 7.08 12.47
CA LYS A 108 -14.06 7.44 11.14
C LYS A 108 -13.13 8.39 10.39
N ALA A 109 -11.84 8.06 10.36
CA ALA A 109 -10.81 8.91 9.79
C ALA A 109 -10.94 9.07 8.26
N TYR A 110 -10.59 10.24 7.77
CA TYR A 110 -10.37 10.56 6.36
C TYR A 110 -8.87 10.79 6.18
N VAL A 111 -8.18 9.84 5.54
CA VAL A 111 -6.73 9.95 5.31
C VAL A 111 -6.47 10.99 4.22
N THR A 112 -5.57 11.93 4.51
CA THR A 112 -5.12 12.96 3.58
C THR A 112 -3.69 12.76 3.11
N ASP A 113 -2.88 12.00 3.86
CA ASP A 113 -1.53 11.64 3.49
C ASP A 113 -0.98 10.49 4.35
N ILE A 114 0.01 9.75 3.84
CA ILE A 114 0.83 8.82 4.62
C ILE A 114 2.29 9.09 4.26
N ARG A 115 3.10 9.47 5.25
CA ARG A 115 4.52 9.81 5.07
C ARG A 115 5.40 8.77 5.74
N PRO A 116 6.33 8.11 5.02
CA PRO A 116 7.35 7.30 5.65
C PRO A 116 8.37 8.19 6.36
N GLU A 117 9.10 7.64 7.33
CA GLU A 117 10.19 8.35 8.00
C GLU A 117 11.28 8.85 7.03
N SER A 118 11.64 8.00 6.07
CA SER A 118 12.61 8.33 5.02
C SER A 118 12.12 7.80 3.67
N SER A 119 12.58 8.43 2.59
CA SER A 119 12.35 7.96 1.22
C SER A 119 13.46 7.01 0.73
N ASP A 120 14.46 6.76 1.57
CA ASP A 120 15.62 5.91 1.26
C ASP A 120 15.28 4.41 1.31
N GLY A 121 14.07 4.06 1.73
CA GLY A 121 13.57 2.69 1.78
C GLY A 121 13.93 1.97 3.08
N VAL A 122 14.60 0.82 2.95
CA VAL A 122 14.83 -0.13 4.05
C VAL A 122 16.00 0.34 4.91
N LYS A 123 15.75 0.66 6.19
CA LYS A 123 16.81 0.92 7.17
C LYS A 123 17.53 -0.38 7.53
N GLY A 124 18.82 -0.30 7.85
CA GLY A 124 19.63 -1.46 8.27
C GLY A 124 19.31 -2.03 9.65
N GLN A 125 18.29 -1.50 10.34
CA GLN A 125 17.81 -1.97 11.64
C GLN A 125 16.32 -2.30 11.53
N PRO A 126 15.84 -3.37 12.19
CA PRO A 126 14.42 -3.69 12.28
C PRO A 126 13.62 -2.52 12.87
N GLY A 127 12.36 -2.41 12.42
CA GLY A 127 11.42 -1.41 12.86
C GLY A 127 10.80 -0.64 11.69
N MET A 128 9.84 0.22 12.03
CA MET A 128 9.13 1.06 11.08
C MET A 128 8.63 2.33 11.75
N PHE A 129 8.69 3.43 11.03
CA PHE A 129 8.00 4.66 11.40
C PHE A 129 7.31 5.27 10.20
N ALA A 130 6.05 5.65 10.37
CA ALA A 130 5.29 6.42 9.41
C ALA A 130 4.34 7.39 10.13
N THR A 131 4.09 8.54 9.49
CA THR A 131 3.10 9.51 9.94
C THR A 131 1.89 9.49 9.02
N ILE A 132 0.71 9.30 9.60
CA ILE A 132 -0.57 9.35 8.91
C ILE A 132 -1.18 10.71 9.20
N HIS A 133 -1.48 11.46 8.14
CA HIS A 133 -2.25 12.69 8.24
C HIS A 133 -3.71 12.39 7.92
N LEU A 134 -4.59 12.79 8.83
CA LEU A 134 -6.01 12.48 8.73
C LEU A 134 -6.90 13.59 9.28
N LYS A 135 -8.17 13.53 8.91
CA LYS A 135 -9.26 14.37 9.45
C LYS A 135 -10.36 13.47 10.01
N THR A 136 -11.06 13.90 11.05
CA THR A 136 -12.29 13.24 11.53
C THR A 136 -13.55 13.95 11.03
N ASP A 137 -13.44 15.24 10.70
CA ASP A 137 -14.42 16.00 9.93
C ASP A 137 -13.83 16.30 8.53
N PRO A 138 -14.45 15.84 7.43
CA PRO A 138 -13.93 16.09 6.08
C PRO A 138 -13.92 17.58 5.71
N GLN A 139 -14.70 18.43 6.39
CA GLN A 139 -14.73 19.88 6.20
C GLN A 139 -13.69 20.63 7.05
N ALA A 140 -12.99 19.95 7.96
CA ALA A 140 -11.94 20.59 8.75
C ALA A 140 -10.83 21.13 7.84
N ALA A 141 -10.31 22.33 8.14
CA ALA A 141 -9.20 22.91 7.38
C ALA A 141 -7.92 22.08 7.56
N GLU A 142 -7.56 21.83 8.82
CA GLU A 142 -6.30 21.19 9.21
C GLU A 142 -6.42 19.66 9.35
N SER A 143 -5.32 18.97 9.06
CA SER A 143 -5.17 17.54 9.35
C SER A 143 -4.47 17.34 10.71
N THR A 144 -4.85 16.28 11.41
CA THR A 144 -4.10 15.78 12.57
C THR A 144 -3.10 14.71 12.13
N ALA A 145 -1.92 14.70 12.74
CA ALA A 145 -0.90 13.67 12.52
C ALA A 145 -0.97 12.56 13.58
N TRP A 146 -0.82 11.32 13.14
CA TRP A 146 -0.70 10.11 13.95
C TRP A 146 0.54 9.34 13.53
N THR A 147 1.28 8.81 14.50
CA THR A 147 2.46 7.99 14.26
C THR A 147 2.11 6.53 14.37
N VAL A 148 2.56 5.75 13.39
CA VAL A 148 2.60 4.29 13.43
C VAL A 148 4.06 3.90 13.57
N LEU A 149 4.40 3.31 14.71
CA LEU A 149 5.73 2.86 15.05
C LEU A 149 5.72 1.34 15.22
N ILE A 150 6.71 0.68 14.66
CA ILE A 150 7.09 -0.68 15.04
C ILE A 150 8.51 -0.60 15.55
N ASP A 151 8.75 -1.05 16.78
CA ASP A 151 10.09 -1.05 17.34
C ASP A 151 10.94 -2.23 16.83
N ASP A 152 12.14 -2.39 17.39
CA ASP A 152 13.09 -3.43 17.03
C ASP A 152 12.64 -4.84 17.45
N LEU A 153 11.69 -4.95 18.38
CA LEU A 153 11.08 -6.21 18.82
C LEU A 153 9.81 -6.56 18.02
N GLY A 154 9.35 -5.67 17.14
CA GLY A 154 8.13 -5.86 16.37
C GLY A 154 6.86 -5.40 17.09
N GLU A 155 6.97 -4.69 18.21
CA GLU A 155 5.80 -4.15 18.93
C GLU A 155 5.22 -2.95 18.17
N LEU A 156 3.92 -3.02 17.86
CA LEU A 156 3.19 -1.96 17.16
C LEU A 156 2.65 -0.92 18.16
N LYS A 157 2.92 0.35 17.89
CA LYS A 157 2.34 1.51 18.59
C LYS A 157 1.68 2.46 17.61
N VAL A 158 0.46 2.86 17.92
CA VAL A 158 -0.32 3.84 17.15
C VAL A 158 -0.70 4.99 18.08
N GLU A 159 -0.13 6.18 17.84
CA GLU A 159 -0.25 7.30 18.76
C GLU A 159 -0.53 8.60 18.01
N LYS A 160 -1.25 9.53 18.65
CA LYS A 160 -1.41 10.88 18.11
C LYS A 160 -0.10 11.63 18.26
N ALA A 161 0.39 12.25 17.18
CA ALA A 161 1.63 13.02 17.24
C ALA A 161 1.48 14.23 18.18
N SER A 162 2.33 14.29 19.21
CA SER A 162 2.48 15.46 20.07
C SER A 162 3.48 16.42 19.42
N ASN A 163 2.99 17.47 18.76
CA ASN A 163 3.83 18.63 18.43
C ASN A 163 4.03 19.51 19.67
#